data_AF-V4Y4Q7-F1
#
_entry.id   AF-V4Y4Q7-F1
#
_cell.length_a   1.000
_cell.length_b   1.000
_cell.length_c   1.000
_cell.angle_alpha   90.00
_cell.angle_beta   90.00
_cell.angle_gamma   90.00
#
_symmetry.space_group_name_H-M   'P 1'
#
loop_
_entity.id
_entity.type
_entity.pdbx_description
1 polymer ?
#
loop_
_entity_poly.entity_id
_entity_poly.type
_entity_poly.pdbx_seq_one_letter_code
_entity_poly.pdbx_strand_id
1 'polypeptide(L)'
;MAEATRDPTTAVPTLVVPADPPRPGHVLPSLTRDAPLTEAEAATLYEACLRDAVAAADAAGGDLIVTYPSAERVPPDDDGTGPEAAVRAAVAPALADPTAVRFEVQVGSTPSARLGNVVGHLLREADATSVGYLPPTAYDTPRTVVDGAAMKSRSAELVLGPAPG
;
A
#
# COMPACT_ATOMS: atom_id res chain seq x y z
N MET A 1 -29.99 14.04 -5.25
CA MET A 1 -28.86 13.74 -6.14
C MET A 1 -28.78 12.24 -6.27
N ALA A 2 -28.92 11.71 -7.48
CA ALA A 2 -28.96 10.26 -7.71
C ALA A 2 -27.54 9.69 -7.52
N GLU A 3 -27.40 8.82 -6.53
CA GLU A 3 -26.20 8.02 -6.30
C GLU A 3 -26.09 7.04 -7.47
N ALA A 4 -25.05 7.21 -8.28
CA ALA A 4 -24.79 6.31 -9.40
C ALA A 4 -24.45 4.93 -8.83
N THR A 5 -25.40 3.99 -8.93
CA THR A 5 -25.17 2.58 -8.64
C THR A 5 -24.00 2.09 -9.51
N ARG A 6 -22.82 1.93 -8.91
CA ARG A 6 -21.67 1.29 -9.56
C ARG A 6 -22.12 -0.10 -10.05
N ASP A 7 -21.92 -0.38 -11.33
CA ASP A 7 -22.25 -1.68 -11.92
C ASP A 7 -21.34 -2.75 -11.26
N PRO A 8 -21.93 -3.79 -10.62
CA PRO A 8 -21.16 -4.79 -9.90
C PRO A 8 -20.25 -5.65 -10.81
N THR A 9 -20.46 -5.61 -12.14
CA THR A 9 -19.58 -6.29 -13.11
C THR A 9 -18.31 -5.51 -13.47
N THR A 10 -18.22 -4.25 -13.05
CA THR A 10 -17.05 -3.35 -13.21
C THR A 10 -16.39 -2.96 -11.88
N ALA A 11 -16.79 -3.54 -10.74
CA ALA A 11 -16.20 -3.23 -9.45
C ALA A 11 -14.71 -3.62 -9.40
N VAL A 12 -13.85 -2.61 -9.52
CA VAL A 12 -12.40 -2.71 -9.28
C VAL A 12 -12.21 -2.72 -7.75
N PRO A 13 -11.34 -3.58 -7.20
CA PRO A 13 -11.10 -3.61 -5.76
C PRO A 13 -10.61 -2.26 -5.25
N THR A 14 -10.97 -1.93 -4.01
CA THR A 14 -10.22 -0.92 -3.27
C THR A 14 -8.83 -1.48 -2.99
N LEU A 15 -7.79 -0.80 -3.47
CA LEU A 15 -6.41 -1.24 -3.34
C LEU A 15 -5.75 -0.56 -2.14
N VAL A 16 -5.13 -1.38 -1.30
CA VAL A 16 -4.40 -0.93 -0.12
C VAL A 16 -2.91 -1.21 -0.33
N VAL A 17 -2.10 -0.15 -0.25
CA VAL A 17 -0.64 -0.25 -0.21
C VAL A 17 -0.17 0.12 1.20
N PRO A 18 0.33 -0.83 2.01
CA PRO A 18 0.95 -0.51 3.28
C PRO A 18 2.32 0.14 3.07
N ALA A 19 2.57 1.27 3.72
CA ALA A 19 3.82 1.99 3.65
C ALA A 19 4.36 2.29 5.05
N ASP A 20 5.68 2.30 5.16
CA ASP A 20 6.44 2.91 6.24
C ASP A 20 7.16 4.13 5.63
N PRO A 21 7.44 5.20 6.40
CA PRO A 21 8.17 6.33 5.86
C PRO A 21 9.58 5.90 5.43
N PRO A 22 10.03 6.22 4.19
CA PRO A 22 11.33 5.78 3.66
C PRO A 22 12.47 6.54 4.32
N ARG A 23 12.83 6.14 5.55
CA ARG A 23 13.86 6.78 6.38
C ARG A 23 15.05 5.85 6.59
N PRO A 24 16.28 6.39 6.55
CA PRO A 24 17.46 5.64 6.98
C PRO A 24 17.24 5.02 8.37
N GLY A 25 17.60 3.74 8.52
CA GLY A 25 17.50 3.00 9.79
C GLY A 25 16.09 2.52 10.15
N HIS A 26 15.05 2.91 9.40
CA HIS A 26 13.66 2.52 9.67
C HIS A 26 13.18 1.36 8.78
N VAL A 27 13.56 1.37 7.51
CA VAL A 27 13.07 0.42 6.50
C VAL A 27 14.15 -0.56 6.06
N LEU A 28 13.73 -1.78 5.68
CA LEU A 28 14.61 -2.88 5.23
C LEU A 28 15.80 -3.19 6.17
N PRO A 29 15.61 -3.27 7.51
CA PRO A 29 16.72 -3.41 8.47
C PRO A 29 17.52 -4.71 8.33
N SER A 30 16.97 -5.74 7.69
CA SER A 30 17.73 -6.96 7.40
C SER A 30 18.76 -6.74 6.29
N LEU A 31 18.46 -5.90 5.30
CA LEU A 31 19.40 -5.62 4.21
C LEU A 31 20.59 -4.76 4.66
N THR A 32 20.40 -3.90 5.66
CA THR A 32 21.50 -3.12 6.23
C THR A 32 22.37 -3.94 7.19
N ARG A 33 21.80 -4.98 7.80
CA ARG A 33 22.53 -5.90 8.70
C ARG A 33 23.31 -6.96 7.93
N ASP A 34 22.69 -7.55 6.93
CA ASP A 34 23.15 -8.81 6.32
C ASP A 34 23.67 -8.62 4.88
N ALA A 35 23.49 -7.43 4.28
CA ALA A 35 23.92 -7.09 2.92
C ALA A 35 24.74 -5.78 2.91
N PRO A 36 25.44 -5.44 1.81
CA PRO A 36 26.35 -4.29 1.77
C PRO A 36 25.63 -2.94 1.57
N LEU A 37 24.38 -2.82 2.02
CA LEU A 37 23.58 -1.60 1.87
C LEU A 37 23.71 -0.74 3.12
N THR A 38 23.98 0.55 2.91
CA THR A 38 23.82 1.57 3.96
C THR A 38 22.33 1.78 4.27
N GLU A 39 22.05 2.36 5.43
CA GLU A 39 20.69 2.76 5.81
C GLU A 39 20.03 3.71 4.79
N ALA A 40 20.80 4.61 4.19
CA ALA A 40 20.31 5.54 3.17
C ALA A 40 19.97 4.84 1.85
N GLU A 41 20.81 3.89 1.41
CA GLU A 41 20.54 3.09 0.22
C GLU A 41 19.33 2.17 0.43
N ALA A 42 19.17 1.60 1.62
CA ALA A 42 18.00 0.81 1.98
C ALA A 42 16.71 1.65 1.96
N ALA A 43 16.75 2.89 2.46
CA ALA A 43 15.63 3.81 2.37
C ALA A 43 15.27 4.17 0.91
N THR A 44 16.28 4.41 0.09
CA THR A 44 16.11 4.71 -1.35
C THR A 44 15.53 3.51 -2.10
N LEU A 45 16.02 2.30 -1.81
CA LEU A 45 15.50 1.05 -2.39
C LEU A 45 14.04 0.83 -2.00
N TYR A 46 13.72 0.98 -0.71
CA TYR A 46 12.35 0.86 -0.22
C TYR A 46 11.42 1.87 -0.88
N GLU A 47 11.85 3.13 -1.01
CA GLU A 47 11.07 4.17 -1.69
C GLU A 47 10.79 3.81 -3.15
N ALA A 48 11.77 3.28 -3.89
CA ALA A 48 11.58 2.81 -5.25
C ALA A 48 10.54 1.66 -5.31
N CYS A 49 10.69 0.65 -4.45
CA CYS A 49 9.75 -0.47 -4.37
C CYS A 49 8.32 -0.02 -4.00
N LEU A 50 8.19 0.94 -3.09
CA LEU A 50 6.92 1.53 -2.70
C LEU A 50 6.28 2.29 -3.88
N ARG A 51 7.08 3.08 -4.62
CA ARG A 51 6.62 3.79 -5.82
C ARG A 51 6.12 2.81 -6.89
N ASP A 52 6.83 1.72 -7.13
CA ASP A 52 6.42 0.71 -8.11
C ASP A 52 5.09 0.04 -7.72
N ALA A 53 4.94 -0.35 -6.44
CA ALA A 53 3.69 -0.92 -5.94
C ALA A 53 2.51 0.08 -6.03
N VAL A 54 2.74 1.35 -5.69
CA VAL A 54 1.73 2.41 -5.80
C VAL A 54 1.36 2.67 -7.26
N ALA A 55 2.33 2.74 -8.16
CA ALA A 55 2.08 2.94 -9.59
C ALA A 55 1.26 1.79 -10.19
N ALA A 56 1.55 0.54 -9.80
CA ALA A 56 0.78 -0.62 -10.23
C ALA A 56 -0.67 -0.56 -9.73
N ALA A 57 -0.88 -0.12 -8.48
CA ALA A 57 -2.20 0.00 -7.89
C ALA A 57 -3.01 1.16 -8.50
N ASP A 58 -2.41 2.33 -8.68
CA ASP A 58 -3.02 3.50 -9.32
C ASP A 58 -3.44 3.18 -10.77
N ALA A 59 -2.56 2.50 -11.51
CA ALA A 59 -2.83 2.11 -12.89
C ALA A 59 -3.98 1.11 -13.03
N ALA A 60 -4.33 0.33 -12.00
CA ALA A 60 -5.47 -0.59 -12.03
C ALA A 60 -6.83 0.15 -11.98
N GLY A 61 -6.86 1.43 -11.58
CA GLY A 61 -8.02 2.31 -11.69
C GLY A 61 -9.11 2.13 -10.63
N GLY A 62 -8.81 1.43 -9.53
CA GLY A 62 -9.66 1.33 -8.35
C GLY A 62 -9.40 2.44 -7.33
N ASP A 63 -10.20 2.49 -6.26
CA ASP A 63 -9.94 3.41 -5.15
C ASP A 63 -8.61 3.00 -4.46
N LEU A 64 -7.65 3.92 -4.35
CA LEU A 64 -6.33 3.65 -3.77
C LEU A 64 -6.19 4.28 -2.37
N ILE A 65 -5.80 3.45 -1.41
CA ILE A 65 -5.47 3.83 -0.04
C ILE A 65 -4.01 3.47 0.25
N VAL A 66 -3.21 4.46 0.62
CA VAL A 66 -1.86 4.25 1.13
C VAL A 66 -1.89 4.36 2.65
N THR A 67 -1.58 3.27 3.35
CA THR A 67 -1.62 3.27 4.82
C THR A 67 -0.25 3.50 5.43
N TYR A 68 -0.14 4.36 6.43
CA TYR A 68 1.14 4.74 7.07
C TYR A 68 1.11 4.51 8.59
N PRO A 69 2.26 4.30 9.26
CA PRO A 69 2.29 4.11 10.71
C PRO A 69 1.96 5.40 11.48
N SER A 70 1.36 5.26 12.66
CA SER A 70 1.16 6.39 13.58
C SER A 70 2.50 6.98 14.04
N ALA A 71 2.51 8.27 14.39
CA ALA A 71 3.72 8.95 14.88
C ALA A 71 4.35 8.27 16.10
N GLU A 72 3.55 7.63 16.96
CA GLU A 72 4.03 6.88 18.13
C GLU A 72 4.80 5.59 17.78
N ARG A 73 4.59 5.06 16.56
CA ARG A 73 5.22 3.81 16.11
C ARG A 73 6.47 4.01 15.26
N VAL A 74 6.81 5.27 14.95
CA VAL A 74 7.99 5.61 14.16
C VAL A 74 8.86 6.56 14.98
N PRO A 75 10.18 6.39 14.99
CA PRO A 75 11.08 7.41 15.52
C PRO A 75 10.80 8.79 14.89
N PRO A 76 10.92 9.89 15.67
CA PRO A 76 10.80 11.23 15.13
C PRO A 76 11.86 11.46 14.06
N ASP A 77 11.51 12.23 13.04
CA ASP A 77 12.45 12.67 12.01
C ASP A 77 13.22 13.90 12.48
N ASP A 78 14.45 14.09 11.98
CA ASP A 78 15.31 15.21 12.38
C ASP A 78 14.71 16.56 11.94
N ASP A 79 13.98 16.58 10.83
CA ASP A 79 13.30 17.76 10.28
C ASP A 79 11.86 17.92 10.82
N GLY A 80 11.40 17.01 11.68
CA GLY A 80 10.04 17.01 12.22
C GLY A 80 8.96 16.54 11.24
N THR A 81 9.32 16.02 10.07
CA THR A 81 8.37 15.48 9.09
C THR A 81 7.59 14.33 9.73
N GLY A 82 6.26 14.37 9.66
CA GLY A 82 5.39 13.29 10.15
C GLY A 82 5.38 12.08 9.20
N PRO A 83 5.03 10.87 9.68
CA PRO A 83 4.95 9.68 8.82
C PRO A 83 4.05 9.84 7.59
N GLU A 84 2.88 10.48 7.74
CA GLU A 84 2.00 10.75 6.61
C GLU A 84 2.70 11.60 5.54
N ALA A 85 3.32 12.71 5.96
CA ALA A 85 3.94 13.65 5.05
C ALA A 85 5.12 13.00 4.30
N ALA A 86 5.94 12.21 5.01
CA ALA A 86 7.04 11.46 4.42
C ALA A 86 6.55 10.44 3.39
N VAL A 87 5.53 9.63 3.72
CA VAL A 87 4.96 8.65 2.79
C VAL A 87 4.30 9.34 1.60
N ARG A 88 3.55 10.42 1.82
CA ARG A 88 2.91 11.20 0.76
C ARG A 88 3.94 11.79 -0.21
N ALA A 89 5.01 12.38 0.30
CA ALA A 89 6.09 12.91 -0.52
C ALA A 89 6.78 11.81 -1.34
N ALA A 90 6.99 10.64 -0.74
CA ALA A 90 7.65 9.51 -1.38
C ALA A 90 6.86 8.96 -2.58
N VAL A 91 5.54 8.85 -2.46
CA VAL A 91 4.70 8.19 -3.48
C VAL A 91 4.15 9.15 -4.53
N ALA A 92 4.07 10.45 -4.23
CA ALA A 92 3.51 11.45 -5.15
C ALA A 92 4.10 11.41 -6.58
N PRO A 93 5.41 11.18 -6.80
CA PRO A 93 5.97 11.08 -8.15
C PRO A 93 5.48 9.88 -8.97
N ALA A 94 4.92 8.86 -8.33
CA ALA A 94 4.45 7.63 -8.97
C ALA A 94 2.95 7.64 -9.31
N LEU A 95 2.22 8.65 -8.83
CA LEU A 95 0.77 8.75 -8.94
C LEU A 95 0.37 9.65 -10.12
N ALA A 96 -0.67 9.25 -10.86
CA ALA A 96 -1.27 10.09 -11.89
C ALA A 96 -1.96 11.32 -11.28
N ASP A 97 -2.66 11.15 -10.15
CA ASP A 97 -3.26 12.21 -9.35
C ASP A 97 -3.04 11.97 -7.85
N PRO A 98 -2.02 12.60 -7.24
CA PRO A 98 -1.75 12.47 -5.80
C PRO A 98 -2.89 12.95 -4.89
N THR A 99 -3.83 13.76 -5.40
CA THR A 99 -4.95 14.29 -4.61
C THR A 99 -6.14 13.35 -4.54
N ALA A 100 -6.24 12.39 -5.47
CA ALA A 100 -7.25 11.33 -5.47
C ALA A 100 -6.93 10.19 -4.48
N VAL A 101 -5.68 10.09 -4.02
CA VAL A 101 -5.22 9.02 -3.12
C VAL A 101 -5.52 9.35 -1.66
N ARG A 102 -6.14 8.40 -0.97
CA ARG A 102 -6.38 8.46 0.48
C ARG A 102 -5.16 7.99 1.23
N PHE A 103 -4.80 8.73 2.28
CA PHE A 103 -3.74 8.35 3.20
C PHE A 103 -4.36 8.08 4.56
N GLU A 104 -4.10 6.91 5.12
CA GLU A 104 -4.74 6.47 6.37
C GLU A 104 -3.75 5.89 7.37
N VAL A 105 -3.99 6.14 8.65
CA VAL A 105 -3.17 5.56 9.72
C VAL A 105 -3.44 4.05 9.79
N GLN A 106 -2.38 3.25 9.78
CA GLN A 106 -2.45 1.83 10.03
C GLN A 106 -2.87 1.56 11.49
N VAL A 107 -3.81 0.65 11.69
CA VAL A 107 -4.30 0.24 13.02
C VAL A 107 -3.88 -1.20 13.32
N GLY A 108 -3.14 -1.41 14.40
CA GLY A 108 -2.70 -2.75 14.86
C GLY A 108 -1.20 -2.85 15.14
N SER A 109 -0.85 -3.67 16.12
CA SER A 109 0.54 -3.83 16.59
C SER A 109 1.37 -4.79 15.74
N THR A 110 0.75 -5.79 15.11
CA THR A 110 1.43 -6.77 14.26
C THR A 110 1.10 -6.56 12.78
N PRO A 111 1.92 -7.04 11.84
CA PRO A 111 1.60 -7.00 10.41
C PRO A 111 0.24 -7.64 10.08
N SER A 112 -0.06 -8.81 10.66
CA SER A 112 -1.33 -9.50 10.47
C SER A 112 -2.53 -8.74 11.04
N ALA A 113 -2.37 -8.09 12.20
CA ALA A 113 -3.41 -7.24 12.77
C ALA A 113 -3.70 -6.03 11.88
N ARG A 114 -2.65 -5.39 11.35
CA ARG A 114 -2.81 -4.24 10.43
C ARG A 114 -3.53 -4.62 9.15
N LEU A 115 -3.11 -5.70 8.51
CA LEU A 115 -3.78 -6.26 7.33
C LEU A 115 -5.26 -6.58 7.64
N GLY A 116 -5.51 -7.33 8.71
CA GLY A 116 -6.86 -7.74 9.08
C GLY A 116 -7.78 -6.57 9.42
N ASN A 117 -7.27 -5.56 10.12
CA ASN A 117 -8.04 -4.38 10.49
C ASN A 117 -8.41 -3.53 9.28
N VAL A 118 -7.47 -3.23 8.37
CA VAL A 118 -7.79 -2.42 7.18
C VAL A 118 -8.73 -3.17 6.24
N VAL A 119 -8.47 -4.45 5.96
CA VAL A 119 -9.35 -5.26 5.11
C VAL A 119 -10.73 -5.42 5.76
N GLY A 120 -10.77 -5.67 7.06
CA GLY A 120 -12.00 -5.85 7.81
C GLY A 120 -12.87 -4.60 7.86
N HIS A 121 -12.26 -3.43 8.07
CA HIS A 121 -12.94 -2.14 8.04
C HIS A 121 -13.50 -1.86 6.63
N LEU A 122 -12.69 -2.01 5.58
CA LEU A 122 -13.13 -1.72 4.22
C LEU A 122 -14.31 -2.58 3.77
N LEU A 123 -14.25 -3.90 4.02
CA LEU A 123 -15.29 -4.84 3.61
C LEU A 123 -16.58 -4.75 4.43
N ARG A 124 -16.52 -4.28 5.69
CA ARG A 124 -17.69 -4.29 6.59
C ARG A 124 -18.28 -2.92 6.87
N GLU A 125 -17.48 -1.87 6.80
CA GLU A 125 -17.83 -0.54 7.30
C GLU A 125 -17.67 0.56 6.23
N ALA A 126 -16.87 0.34 5.18
CA ALA A 126 -16.60 1.34 4.13
C ALA A 126 -17.08 0.92 2.72
N ASP A 127 -18.06 0.01 2.65
CA ASP A 127 -18.76 -0.43 1.43
C ASP A 127 -17.86 -0.96 0.29
N ALA A 128 -16.62 -1.37 0.60
CA ALA A 128 -15.77 -2.00 -0.39
C ALA A 128 -16.32 -3.40 -0.71
N THR A 129 -16.59 -3.65 -1.99
CA THR A 129 -17.07 -4.97 -2.45
C THR A 129 -15.96 -6.01 -2.52
N SER A 130 -14.72 -5.55 -2.74
CA SER A 130 -13.51 -6.35 -2.68
C SER A 130 -12.32 -5.46 -2.33
N VAL A 131 -11.31 -6.05 -1.71
CA VAL A 131 -10.09 -5.35 -1.28
C VAL A 131 -8.87 -6.09 -1.81
N GLY A 132 -7.96 -5.37 -2.43
CA GLY A 132 -6.62 -5.87 -2.76
C GLY A 132 -5.59 -5.28 -1.80
N TYR A 133 -4.59 -6.07 -1.44
CA TYR A 133 -3.50 -5.64 -0.57
C TYR A 133 -2.17 -5.90 -1.26
N LEU A 134 -1.44 -4.83 -1.58
CA LEU A 134 -0.22 -4.88 -2.37
C LEU A 134 0.95 -4.27 -1.57
N PRO A 135 1.75 -5.08 -0.86
CA PRO A 135 2.88 -4.58 -0.10
C PRO A 135 4.04 -4.12 -1.01
N PRO A 136 4.91 -3.19 -0.56
CA PRO A 136 6.08 -2.74 -1.32
C PRO A 136 7.06 -3.86 -1.68
N THR A 137 7.04 -4.99 -0.97
CA THR A 137 7.85 -6.16 -1.32
C THR A 137 7.37 -6.88 -2.59
N ALA A 138 6.19 -6.55 -3.10
CA ALA A 138 5.64 -7.04 -4.35
C ALA A 138 5.81 -6.01 -5.49
N TYR A 139 6.91 -5.25 -5.46
CA TYR A 139 7.22 -4.14 -6.37
C TYR A 139 7.29 -4.54 -7.85
N ASP A 140 7.54 -5.81 -8.15
CA ASP A 140 7.57 -6.35 -9.50
C ASP A 140 6.17 -6.75 -10.03
N THR A 141 5.11 -6.52 -9.25
CA THR A 141 3.73 -6.86 -9.65
C THR A 141 3.23 -5.89 -10.73
N PRO A 142 3.08 -6.32 -11.99
CA PRO A 142 2.53 -5.46 -13.01
C PRO A 142 1.03 -5.29 -12.82
N ARG A 143 0.47 -4.20 -13.36
CA ARG A 143 -0.98 -3.96 -13.42
C ARG A 143 -1.78 -5.19 -13.88
N THR A 144 -1.29 -5.91 -14.89
CA THR A 144 -1.99 -7.08 -15.44
C THR A 144 -2.19 -8.21 -14.40
N VAL A 145 -1.30 -8.33 -13.42
CA VAL A 145 -1.46 -9.28 -12.31
C VAL A 145 -2.53 -8.78 -11.33
N VAL A 146 -2.57 -7.47 -11.04
CA VAL A 146 -3.61 -6.85 -10.21
C VAL A 146 -4.99 -7.01 -10.87
N ASP A 147 -5.11 -6.68 -12.15
CA ASP A 147 -6.34 -6.84 -12.95
C ASP A 147 -6.77 -8.31 -12.98
N GLY A 148 -5.83 -9.24 -13.17
CA GLY A 148 -6.10 -10.68 -13.14
C GLY A 148 -6.56 -11.18 -11.77
N ALA A 149 -6.03 -10.65 -10.67
CA ALA A 149 -6.48 -10.97 -9.32
C ALA A 149 -7.89 -10.43 -9.06
N ALA A 150 -8.18 -9.20 -9.49
CA ALA A 150 -9.51 -8.59 -9.43
C ALA A 150 -10.55 -9.35 -10.26
N MET A 151 -10.15 -9.93 -11.39
CA MET A 151 -11.04 -10.81 -12.16
C MET A 151 -11.34 -12.11 -11.41
N LYS A 152 -10.34 -12.73 -10.79
CA LYS A 152 -10.48 -14.00 -10.04
C LYS A 152 -11.30 -13.82 -8.77
N SER A 153 -11.23 -12.67 -8.08
CA SER A 153 -11.99 -12.41 -6.86
C SER A 153 -13.51 -12.38 -7.07
N ARG A 154 -13.98 -12.29 -8.32
CA ARG A 154 -15.41 -12.38 -8.66
C ARG A 154 -16.00 -13.78 -8.46
N SER A 155 -15.16 -14.81 -8.49
CA SER A 155 -15.58 -16.21 -8.34
C SER A 155 -14.85 -16.95 -7.21
N ALA A 156 -13.87 -16.32 -6.57
CA ALA A 156 -13.14 -16.85 -5.43
C ALA A 156 -13.17 -15.87 -4.26
N GLU A 157 -13.44 -16.37 -3.05
CA GLU A 157 -13.46 -15.55 -1.82
C GLU A 157 -12.09 -14.97 -1.46
N LEU A 158 -11.01 -15.60 -1.93
CA LEU A 158 -9.63 -15.19 -1.67
C LEU A 158 -8.73 -15.52 -2.87
N VAL A 159 -7.89 -14.56 -3.25
CA VAL A 159 -6.83 -14.73 -4.24
C VAL A 159 -5.51 -14.36 -3.59
N LEU A 160 -4.51 -15.24 -3.69
CA LEU A 160 -3.18 -15.04 -3.12
C LEU A 160 -2.12 -15.03 -4.22
N GLY A 161 -1.23 -14.04 -4.17
CA GLY A 161 0.01 -14.00 -4.96
C GLY A 161 1.17 -14.51 -4.10
N PRO A 162 1.67 -15.74 -4.33
CA PRO A 162 2.78 -16.26 -3.55
C PRO A 162 4.06 -15.50 -3.90
N ALA A 163 4.82 -15.10 -2.87
CA ALA A 163 6.18 -14.61 -3.06
C ALA A 163 7.10 -15.74 -3.53
N PRO A 164 8.16 -15.46 -4.30
CA PRO A 164 9.21 -16.44 -4.53
C PRO A 164 9.80 -16.89 -3.18
N GLY A 165 9.96 -18.21 -3.03
CA GLY A 165 10.53 -18.84 -1.83
C GLY A 165 12.05 -18.87 -1.83
#